data_AF-A0A963QCI4-F1
#
_entry.id   AF-A0A963QCI4-F1
#
_cell.length_a   1.000
_cell.length_b   1.000
_cell.length_c   1.000
_cell.angle_alpha   90.00
_cell.angle_beta   90.00
_cell.angle_gamma   90.00
#
_symmetry.space_group_name_H-M   'P 1'
#
loop_
_entity.id
_entity.type
_entity.pdbx_description
1 polymer ?
#
loop_
_entity_poly.entity_id
_entity_poly.type
_entity_poly.pdbx_seq_one_letter_code
_entity_poly.pdbx_strand_id
1 'polypeptide(L)' 'MKFSLEWLCEYLDTEAGVAEIAAALNAIGIEVEGIEDPAQKLAGFRVARVLAAAPHPDADKLQV' A
#
# COMPACT_ATOMS: atom_id res chain seq x y z
N MET A 1 2.98 -15.12 1.61
CA MET A 1 3.88 -14.04 2.09
C MET A 1 3.57 -12.76 1.32
N LYS A 2 3.77 -11.56 1.89
CA LYS A 2 3.54 -10.28 1.21
C LYS A 2 4.84 -9.47 1.11
N PHE A 3 5.04 -8.79 -0.01
CA PHE A 3 6.13 -7.83 -0.24
C PHE A 3 5.66 -6.76 -1.24
N SER A 4 6.37 -5.63 -1.35
CA SER A 4 6.05 -4.58 -2.31
C SER A 4 6.81 -4.78 -3.62
N LEU A 5 6.22 -4.32 -4.74
CA LEU A 5 6.91 -4.29 -6.04
C LEU A 5 8.18 -3.43 -5.96
N GLU A 6 8.10 -2.28 -5.32
CA GLU A 6 9.23 -1.35 -5.19
C GLU A 6 10.43 -1.99 -4.50
N TRP A 7 10.19 -2.74 -3.41
CA TRP A 7 11.26 -3.49 -2.73
C TRP A 7 11.88 -4.57 -3.61
N LEU A 8 11.09 -5.28 -4.43
CA LEU A 8 11.63 -6.26 -5.38
C LEU A 8 12.53 -5.57 -6.42
N CYS A 9 12.12 -4.40 -6.93
CA CYS A 9 12.86 -3.62 -7.91
C CYS A 9 14.18 -3.03 -7.35
N GLU A 10 14.35 -2.91 -6.03
CA GLU A 10 15.66 -2.57 -5.44
C GLU A 10 16.73 -3.63 -5.72
N TYR A 11 16.32 -4.88 -5.98
CA TYR A 11 17.22 -6.02 -6.21
C TYR A 11 17.11 -6.61 -7.62
N LEU A 12 16.15 -6.14 -8.42
CA LEU A 12 15.85 -6.65 -9.74
C LEU A 12 15.66 -5.48 -10.71
N ASP A 13 16.62 -5.31 -11.62
CA ASP A 13 16.51 -4.33 -12.71
C ASP A 13 15.55 -4.87 -13.78
N THR A 14 14.38 -4.26 -13.91
CA THR A 14 13.32 -4.68 -14.83
C THR A 14 12.30 -3.57 -15.08
N GLU A 15 11.70 -3.57 -16.27
CA GLU A 15 10.56 -2.73 -16.64
C GLU A 15 9.22 -3.50 -16.64
N ALA A 16 9.24 -4.77 -16.22
CA ALA A 16 8.07 -5.64 -16.25
C ALA A 16 6.95 -5.13 -15.32
N GLY A 17 5.72 -5.19 -15.81
CA GLY A 17 4.54 -4.86 -15.01
C GLY A 17 4.23 -5.92 -13.94
N VAL A 18 3.40 -5.53 -12.96
CA VAL A 18 2.98 -6.43 -11.85
C VAL A 18 2.37 -7.75 -12.36
N ALA A 19 1.59 -7.71 -13.44
CA ALA A 19 0.97 -8.89 -14.01
C ALA A 19 2.00 -9.86 -14.62
N GLU A 20 3.03 -9.33 -15.27
CA GLU A 20 4.11 -10.14 -15.88
C GLU A 20 4.99 -10.76 -14.79
N ILE A 21 5.32 -10.00 -13.75
CA ILE A 21 6.06 -10.49 -12.59
C ILE A 21 5.26 -11.59 -11.89
N ALA A 22 3.95 -11.41 -11.68
CA ALA A 22 3.11 -12.43 -11.07
C ALA A 22 3.04 -13.71 -11.92
N ALA A 23 2.95 -13.59 -13.25
CA ALA A 23 3.01 -14.73 -14.15
C ALA A 23 4.37 -15.46 -14.07
N ALA A 24 5.47 -14.72 -14.03
CA ALA A 24 6.81 -15.29 -13.90
C ALA A 24 7.01 -16.02 -12.57
N LEU A 25 6.56 -15.45 -11.45
CA LEU A 25 6.60 -16.09 -10.13
C LEU A 25 5.84 -17.42 -10.14
N ASN A 26 4.60 -17.44 -10.66
CA ASN A 26 3.83 -18.68 -10.80
C ASN A 26 4.56 -19.72 -11.67
N ALA A 27 5.16 -19.30 -12.79
CA ALA A 27 5.88 -20.19 -13.69
C ALA A 27 7.12 -20.86 -13.05
N ILE A 28 7.75 -20.21 -12.07
CA ILE A 28 8.90 -20.76 -11.32
C ILE A 28 8.48 -21.44 -10.00
N GLY A 29 7.18 -21.65 -9.76
CA GLY A 29 6.65 -22.36 -8.60
C GLY A 29 6.45 -21.49 -7.35
N ILE A 30 6.52 -20.17 -7.49
CA ILE A 30 6.18 -19.21 -6.42
C ILE A 30 4.75 -18.73 -6.66
N GLU A 31 3.78 -19.40 -6.05
CA GLU A 31 2.36 -19.10 -6.26
C GLU A 31 1.98 -17.70 -5.74
N VAL A 32 1.31 -16.93 -6.60
CA VAL A 32 0.77 -15.60 -6.27
C VAL A 32 -0.72 -15.72 -5.95
N GLU A 33 -1.05 -15.70 -4.66
CA GLU A 33 -2.43 -15.79 -4.17
C GLU A 33 -3.27 -14.53 -4.43
N GLY A 34 -2.62 -13.36 -4.58
CA GLY A 34 -3.33 -12.11 -4.79
C GLY A 34 -2.42 -10.91 -4.98
N ILE A 35 -2.98 -9.88 -5.62
CA ILE A 35 -2.33 -8.58 -5.87
C ILE A 35 -3.24 -7.50 -5.28
N GLU A 36 -2.66 -6.59 -4.51
CA GLU A 36 -3.38 -5.47 -3.91
C GLU A 36 -2.73 -4.15 -4.34
N ASP A 37 -3.56 -3.18 -4.74
CA ASP A 37 -3.13 -1.81 -5.03
C ASP A 37 -3.64 -0.87 -3.91
N PRO A 38 -2.78 -0.49 -2.95
CA PRO A 38 -3.16 0.44 -1.89
C PRO A 38 -3.44 1.86 -2.40
N ALA A 39 -2.83 2.27 -3.52
CA ALA A 39 -2.96 3.63 -4.04
C ALA A 39 -4.39 3.90 -4.52
N GLN A 40 -5.03 2.91 -5.17
CA GLN A 40 -6.44 3.00 -5.54
C GLN A 40 -7.34 3.15 -4.30
N LYS A 41 -7.10 2.35 -3.25
CA LYS A 41 -7.89 2.40 -2.01
C LYS A 41 -7.74 3.75 -1.30
N LEU A 42 -6.58 4.40 -1.44
CA LEU A 42 -6.24 5.65 -0.74
C LEU A 42 -6.34 6.90 -1.64
N ALA A 43 -6.89 6.78 -2.85
CA ALA A 43 -6.90 7.87 -3.83
C ALA A 43 -7.55 9.17 -3.34
N GLY A 44 -8.52 9.08 -2.42
CA GLY A 44 -9.19 10.24 -1.79
C GLY A 44 -8.45 10.86 -0.59
N PHE A 45 -7.39 10.22 -0.10
CA PHE A 45 -6.64 10.67 1.07
C PHE A 45 -5.54 11.65 0.68
N ARG A 46 -5.26 12.60 1.58
CA ARG A 46 -4.20 13.59 1.43
C ARG A 46 -3.46 13.72 2.75
N VAL A 47 -2.17 14.02 2.68
CA VAL A 47 -1.38 14.37 3.87
C VAL A 47 -1.75 15.79 4.28
N ALA A 48 -2.03 15.98 5.57
CA ALA A 48 -2.33 17.28 6.16
C ALA A 48 -1.60 17.44 7.50
N ARG A 49 -1.48 18.68 7.96
CA ARG A 49 -0.92 19.01 9.26
C ARG A 49 -2.02 19.51 10.18
N VAL A 50 -2.17 18.90 11.35
CA VAL A 50 -3.06 19.39 12.40
C VAL A 50 -2.45 20.64 13.01
N LEU A 51 -3.18 21.76 12.98
CA LEU A 51 -2.70 23.06 13.49
C LEU A 51 -3.06 23.28 14.97
N ALA A 52 -4.20 22.76 15.41
CA ALA A 52 -4.68 22.81 16.78
C ALA A 52 -5.61 21.61 17.02
N ALA A 53 -5.77 21.21 18.29
CA ALA A 53 -6.73 20.21 18.72
C ALA A 53 -7.18 20.53 20.17
N ALA A 54 -8.48 20.38 20.45
CA ALA A 54 -9.07 20.57 21.78
C ALA A 54 -9.98 19.37 22.16
N PRO A 55 -10.27 19.12 23.46
CA PRO A 55 -11.21 18.07 23.86
C PRO A 55 -12.62 18.32 23.32
N HIS A 56 -13.28 17.27 22.84
CA HIS A 56 -14.67 17.37 22.38
C HIS A 56 -15.61 17.64 23.58
N PRO A 57 -16.54 18.62 23.49
CA PRO A 57 -17.35 19.04 24.64
C PRO A 57 -18.25 17.92 25.20
N ASP A 58 -18.73 17.04 24.32
CA ASP A 58 -19.70 16.00 24.68
C ASP A 58 -19.13 14.56 24.60
N ALA A 59 -17.80 14.41 24.47
CA ALA A 59 -17.20 13.08 24.30
C ALA A 59 -15.78 12.98 24.87
N ASP A 60 -15.62 12.16 25.92
CA ASP A 60 -14.37 12.02 26.67
C ASP A 60 -13.18 11.48 25.87
N LYS A 61 -13.42 10.85 24.72
CA LYS A 61 -12.39 10.18 23.89
C LYS A 61 -12.16 10.86 22.53
N LEU A 62 -12.81 11.99 22.26
CA LEU A 62 -12.70 12.69 20.97
C LEU A 62 -12.00 14.05 21.10
N GLN A 63 -11.46 14.52 19.98
CA GLN A 63 -10.84 15.85 19.83
C GLN A 63 -11.46 16.60 18.65
N VAL A 64 -11.46 17.93 18.72
CA VAL A 64 -11.90 18.87 17.67
C VAL A 64 -10.77 19.79 17.23
#